data_AF-A0A2V5ZRS7-F1
#
_entry.id   AF-A0A2V5ZRS7-F1
#
_cell.length_a   1.000
_cell.length_b   1.000
_cell.length_c   1.000
_cell.angle_alpha   90.00
_cell.angle_beta   90.00
_cell.angle_gamma   90.00
#
_symmetry.space_group_name_H-M   'P 1'
#
loop_
_entity.id
_entity.type
_entity.pdbx_description
1 polymer ?
#
loop_
_entity_poly.entity_id
_entity_poly.type
_entity_poly.pdbx_seq_one_letter_code
_entity_poly.pdbx_strand_id
1 'polypeptide(L)' 'MTKTISKVGNSQGIIFDAALMDLARVKVGDQLNVTVHEGGSIVLTPVRPTIAPKAAAAAAKRLIKKNSALFKRLS' A
#
# COMPACT_ATOMS: atom_id res chain seq x y z
N MET A 1 -12.93 -2.22 15.90
CA MET A 1 -12.81 -0.88 16.51
C MET A 1 -13.92 0.00 15.96
N THR A 2 -14.46 0.93 16.75
CA THR A 2 -15.46 1.89 16.28
C THR A 2 -14.81 3.26 16.15
N LYS A 3 -15.09 3.96 15.05
CA LYS A 3 -14.61 5.33 14.81
C LYS A 3 -15.80 6.21 14.49
N THR A 4 -15.76 7.45 14.98
CA THR A 4 -16.81 8.44 14.75
C THR A 4 -16.40 9.35 13.60
N ILE A 5 -17.34 9.61 12.69
CA ILE A 5 -17.16 10.64 11.66
C ILE A 5 -17.14 12.01 12.34
N SER A 6 -16.13 12.79 12.07
CA SER A 6 -15.92 14.13 12.64
C SER A 6 -15.79 15.17 11.54
N LYS A 7 -16.02 16.44 11.89
CA LYS A 7 -15.83 17.54 10.95
C LYS A 7 -14.33 17.79 10.76
N VAL A 8 -13.88 17.80 9.51
CA VAL A 8 -12.51 18.11 9.09
C VAL A 8 -12.56 19.29 8.13
N GLY A 9 -12.38 20.51 8.64
CA GLY A 9 -12.60 21.73 7.87
C GLY A 9 -14.05 21.83 7.38
N ASN A 10 -14.22 21.86 6.05
CA ASN A 10 -15.55 21.88 5.39
C ASN A 10 -16.07 20.48 5.01
N SER A 11 -15.34 19.42 5.38
CA SER A 11 -15.68 18.04 5.06
C SER A 11 -15.95 17.22 6.32
N GLN A 12 -16.35 15.97 6.12
CA GLN A 12 -16.57 14.97 7.16
C GLN A 12 -15.57 13.84 6.93
N GLY A 13 -14.91 13.38 7.99
CA GLY A 13 -13.86 12.38 7.88
C GLY A 13 -13.80 11.44 9.08
N ILE A 14 -13.21 10.27 8.85
CA ILE A 14 -12.84 9.33 9.88
C ILE A 14 -11.34 9.51 10.16
N ILE A 15 -10.97 9.75 11.42
CA ILE A 15 -9.57 9.92 11.81
C ILE A 15 -8.97 8.55 12.10
N PHE A 16 -7.95 8.15 11.33
CA PHE A 16 -7.18 6.95 11.62
C PHE A 16 -6.13 7.25 12.68
N ASP A 17 -6.12 6.45 13.74
CA ASP A 17 -5.01 6.50 14.72
C ASP A 17 -3.82 5.71 14.20
N ALA A 18 -2.67 5.88 14.85
CA ALA A 18 -1.43 5.20 14.48
C ALA A 18 -1.60 3.66 14.46
N ALA A 19 -2.32 3.10 15.44
CA ALA A 19 -2.50 1.66 15.53
C ALA A 19 -3.30 1.08 14.36
N LEU A 20 -4.38 1.76 13.92
CA LEU A 20 -5.13 1.37 12.72
C LEU A 20 -4.28 1.51 11.46
N MET A 21 -3.52 2.60 11.34
CA MET A 21 -2.64 2.81 10.18
C MET A 21 -1.58 1.72 10.06
N ASP A 22 -0.96 1.34 11.17
CA ASP A 22 0.02 0.25 11.24
C ASP A 22 -0.61 -1.10 10.88
N LEU A 23 -1.79 -1.39 11.45
CA LEU A 23 -2.52 -2.62 11.17
C LEU A 23 -2.91 -2.74 9.68
N ALA A 24 -3.39 -1.65 9.08
CA ALA A 24 -3.77 -1.59 7.67
C ALA A 24 -2.57 -1.44 6.72
N ARG A 25 -1.36 -1.22 7.26
CA ARG A 25 -0.11 -0.98 6.52
C ARG A 25 -0.25 0.18 5.52
N VAL A 26 -0.80 1.29 6.00
CA VAL A 26 -0.97 2.54 5.24
C VAL A 26 -0.23 3.68 5.93
N LYS A 27 0.18 4.67 5.15
CA LYS A 27 0.84 5.89 5.66
C LYS A 27 0.22 7.16 5.07
N VAL A 28 0.53 8.30 5.68
CA VAL A 28 0.14 9.61 5.15
C VAL A 28 0.68 9.76 3.72
N GLY A 29 -0.20 10.15 2.80
CA GLY A 29 0.11 10.30 1.37
C GLY A 29 -0.17 9.07 0.51
N ASP A 30 -0.49 7.91 1.10
CA ASP A 30 -0.96 6.76 0.32
C ASP A 30 -2.32 7.08 -0.32
N GLN A 31 -2.51 6.61 -1.56
CA GLN A 31 -3.81 6.66 -2.22
C GLN A 31 -4.61 5.40 -1.87
N LEU A 32 -5.90 5.57 -1.61
CA LEU A 32 -6.83 4.49 -1.31
C LEU A 32 -7.96 4.50 -2.35
N ASN A 33 -8.27 3.33 -2.91
CA ASN A 33 -9.51 3.14 -3.65
C ASN A 33 -10.66 2.94 -2.66
N VAL A 34 -11.80 3.57 -2.94
CA VAL A 34 -13.00 3.52 -2.09
C VAL A 34 -14.09 2.76 -2.82
N THR A 35 -14.53 1.63 -2.26
CA THR A 35 -15.65 0.86 -2.79
C THR A 35 -16.79 0.87 -1.79
N VAL A 36 -17.99 1.22 -2.24
CA VAL A 36 -19.22 1.14 -1.44
C VAL A 36 -20.00 -0.08 -1.90
N HIS A 37 -20.26 -1.01 -0.98
CA HIS A 37 -21.05 -2.20 -1.23
C HIS A 37 -22.52 -1.95 -0.86
N GLU A 38 -23.45 -2.68 -1.48
CA GLU A 38 -24.90 -2.52 -1.27
C GLU A 38 -25.34 -2.64 0.20
N GLY A 39 -24.59 -3.38 1.02
CA GLY A 39 -24.80 -3.47 2.47
C GLY A 39 -24.31 -2.27 3.28
N GLY A 40 -23.99 -1.14 2.64
CA GLY A 40 -23.48 0.08 3.30
C GLY A 40 -22.03 -0.01 3.79
N SER A 41 -21.33 -1.10 3.50
CA SER A 41 -19.92 -1.27 3.85
C SER A 41 -19.03 -0.45 2.92
N ILE A 42 -18.09 0.29 3.50
CA ILE A 42 -17.05 1.01 2.77
C ILE A 42 -15.75 0.23 2.91
N VAL A 43 -15.18 -0.21 1.79
CA VAL A 43 -13.88 -0.89 1.74
C VAL A 43 -12.84 0.08 1.18
N LEU A 44 -11.75 0.23 1.92
CA LEU A 44 -10.61 1.06 1.55
C LEU A 44 -9.44 0.16 1.17
N THR A 45 -9.01 0.23 -0.08
CA THR A 45 -7.92 -0.61 -0.60
C THR A 45 -6.74 0.25 -1.03
N PRO A 46 -5.53 0.07 -0.48
CA PRO A 46 -4.37 0.85 -0.88
C PRO A 46 -4.01 0.65 -2.36
N VAL A 47 -3.82 1.76 -3.07
CA VAL A 47 -3.29 1.76 -4.44
C VAL A 47 -1.77 1.59 -4.35
N ARG A 48 -1.31 0.35 -4.50
CA ARG A 48 0.12 0.06 -4.45
C ARG A 48 0.76 0.41 -5.81
N PRO A 49 1.85 1.20 -5.83
CA PRO A 49 2.60 1.40 -7.05
C PRO A 49 3.16 0.05 -7.50
N THR A 50 2.75 -0.40 -8.69
CA THR A 50 3.27 -1.61 -9.30
C THR A 50 4.40 -1.24 -10.26
N ILE A 51 5.46 -2.04 -10.24
CA ILE A 51 6.48 -1.94 -11.28
C ILE A 51 6.00 -2.68 -12.52
N ALA A 52 6.17 -2.08 -13.69
CA ALA A 52 5.89 -2.77 -14.94
C ALA A 52 6.75 -4.04 -15.04
N PRO A 53 6.22 -5.18 -15.54
CA PRO A 53 6.97 -6.44 -15.60
C PRO A 53 8.33 -6.32 -16.29
N LYS A 54 8.42 -5.50 -17.34
CA LYS A 54 9.68 -5.23 -18.06
C LYS A 54 10.71 -4.51 -17.17
N ALA A 55 10.28 -3.53 -16.39
CA ALA A 55 11.15 -2.82 -15.45
C ALA A 55 11.61 -3.74 -14.31
N ALA A 56 10.70 -4.60 -13.81
CA ALA A 56 11.01 -5.62 -12.83
C ALA A 56 12.09 -6.60 -13.32
N ALA A 57 11.91 -7.15 -14.52
CA ALA A 57 12.85 -8.09 -15.13
C ALA A 57 14.22 -7.46 -15.37
N ALA A 58 14.25 -6.21 -15.86
CA ALA A 58 15.50 -5.48 -16.06
C ALA A 58 16.24 -5.23 -14.73
N ALA A 59 15.53 -4.79 -13.69
CA ALA A 59 16.08 -4.60 -12.36
C ALA A 59 16.61 -5.90 -11.76
N ALA A 60 15.85 -7.00 -11.88
CA ALA A 60 16.24 -8.33 -11.41
C ALA A 60 17.50 -8.83 -12.14
N LYS A 61 17.54 -8.76 -13.47
CA LYS A 61 18.72 -9.16 -14.27
C LYS A 61 19.97 -8.36 -13.87
N ARG A 62 19.82 -7.05 -13.64
CA ARG A 62 20.91 -6.18 -13.16
C ARG A 62 21.40 -6.61 -11.77
N LEU A 63 20.49 -6.89 -10.84
CA LEU A 63 20.83 -7.34 -9.49
C LEU A 63 21.52 -8.71 -9.48
N ILE A 64 21.05 -9.66 -10.28
CA ILE A 64 21.67 -10.98 -10.46
C ILE A 64 23.08 -10.83 -11.03
N LYS A 65 23.25 -10.03 -12.10
CA LYS A 65 24.56 -9.79 -12.71
C LYS A 65 25.54 -9.14 -11.73
N LYS A 66 25.09 -8.14 -10.97
CA LYS A 66 25.93 -7.43 -9.98
C LYS A 66 26.39 -8.34 -8.84
N ASN A 67 25.55 -9.29 -8.43
CA ASN A 67 25.84 -10.21 -7.32
C ASN A 67 26.14 -11.64 -7.80
N SER A 68 26.60 -11.82 -9.03
CA SER A 68 26.74 -13.14 -9.67
C SER A 68 27.64 -14.09 -8.87
N ALA A 69 28.72 -13.57 -8.29
CA ALA A 69 29.63 -14.35 -7.44
C ALA A 69 28.97 -14.83 -6.14
N LEU A 70 28.10 -14.01 -5.54
CA LEU A 70 27.32 -14.40 -4.36
C LEU A 70 26.31 -15.49 -4.73
N PHE A 71 25.53 -15.27 -5.80
CA PHE A 71 24.54 -16.25 -6.25
C PHE A 71 25.19 -17.59 -6.63
N LYS A 72 26.37 -17.58 -7.26
CA LYS A 72 27.13 -18.79 -7.60
C LYS A 72 27.64 -19.56 -6.37
N ARG A 73 27.80 -18.90 -5.22
CA ARG A 73 28.20 -19.55 -3.96
C ARG A 73 27.03 -20.13 -3.17
N LEU A 74 25.81 -19.68 -3.49
CA LEU A 74 24.57 -20.10 -2.82
C LEU A 74 23.79 -21.16 -3.61
N SER A 75 24.22 -21.45 -4.85
CA SER A 75 23.75 -22.57 -5.68
C SER A 75 24.58 -23.81 -5.45
#